data_AF-A0A1G8PBC1-F1
#
_entry.id   AF-A0A1G8PBC1-F1
#
_cell.length_a   1.000
_cell.length_b   1.000
_cell.length_c   1.000
_cell.angle_alpha   90.00
_cell.angle_beta   90.00
_cell.angle_gamma   90.00
#
_symmetry.space_group_name_H-M   'P 1'
#
loop_
_entity.id
_entity.type
_entity.pdbx_description
1 polymer ?
#
loop_
_entity_poly.entity_id
_entity_poly.type
_entity_poly.pdbx_seq_one_letter_code
_entity_poly.pdbx_strand_id
1 'polypeptide(L)'
;MELRGRHVALELAKKAQAQYDASAAGYRQTVLTAFQEVEDNLASLRILQQEASKQDEAVASAQKTLKLELDQYRIGTVGYLEVVTAQSTALANERTAVDLARRRMDASVLLVKALGGIW
;
A
#
# COMPACT_ATOMS: atom_id res chain seq x y z
N MET A 1 49.67 10.00 41.13
CA MET A 1 48.31 9.42 41.25
C MET A 1 47.26 10.22 40.46
N GLU A 2 47.41 11.55 40.33
CA GLU A 2 46.49 12.42 39.56
C GLU A 2 46.30 12.09 38.07
N LEU A 3 47.36 11.67 37.37
CA LEU A 3 47.28 11.39 35.93
C LEU A 3 46.33 10.23 35.61
N ARG A 4 46.26 9.20 36.47
CA ARG A 4 45.38 8.04 36.29
C ARG A 4 43.90 8.40 36.47
N GLY A 5 43.59 9.30 37.41
CA GLY A 5 42.22 9.80 37.63
C GLY A 5 41.71 10.69 36.49
N ARG A 6 42.56 11.57 35.95
CA ARG A 6 42.21 12.39 34.76
C ARG A 6 41.98 11.54 33.52
N HIS A 7 42.75 10.48 33.31
CA HIS A 7 42.51 9.55 32.20
C HIS A 7 41.18 8.82 32.34
N VAL A 8 40.84 8.32 33.54
CA VAL A 8 39.54 7.67 33.77
C VAL A 8 38.37 8.64 33.56
N ALA A 9 38.49 9.88 34.02
CA ALA A 9 37.44 10.90 33.81
C ALA A 9 37.24 11.25 32.32
N LEU A 10 38.34 11.36 31.54
CA LEU A 10 38.27 11.58 30.10
C LEU A 10 37.65 10.39 29.36
N GLU A 11 37.99 9.15 29.74
CA GLU A 11 37.39 7.95 29.17
C GLU A 11 35.89 7.84 29.50
N LEU A 12 35.48 8.19 30.72
CA LEU A 12 34.06 8.26 31.10
C LEU A 12 33.31 9.33 30.30
N ALA A 13 33.90 10.52 30.11
CA ALA A 13 33.30 11.58 29.31
C ALA A 13 33.15 11.18 27.83
N LYS A 14 34.18 10.55 27.24
CA LYS A 14 34.11 10.00 25.87
C LYS A 14 33.02 8.94 25.74
N LYS A 15 32.91 8.04 26.72
CA LYS A 15 31.87 7.00 26.74
C LYS A 15 30.47 7.60 26.83
N ALA A 16 30.27 8.59 27.69
CA ALA A 16 29.00 9.30 27.82
C ALA A 16 28.63 10.04 26.52
N GLN A 17 29.59 10.70 25.88
CA GLN A 17 29.38 11.36 24.58
C GLN A 17 29.00 10.34 23.50
N ALA A 18 29.74 9.23 23.39
CA ALA A 18 29.45 8.19 22.41
C ALA A 18 28.05 7.57 22.61
N GLN A 19 27.62 7.40 23.87
CA GLN A 19 26.27 6.94 24.18
C GLN A 19 25.20 7.96 23.77
N TYR A 20 25.44 9.24 24.04
CA TYR A 20 24.54 10.31 23.60
C TYR A 20 24.43 10.36 22.07
N ASP A 21 25.56 10.33 21.36
CA ASP A 21 25.59 10.33 19.89
C ASP A 21 24.86 9.11 19.32
N ALA A 22 25.02 7.93 19.95
CA ALA A 22 24.28 6.72 19.57
C ALA A 22 22.76 6.87 19.80
N SER A 23 22.33 7.44 20.92
CA SER A 23 20.91 7.71 21.19
C SER A 23 20.33 8.74 20.22
N ALA A 24 21.07 9.80 19.92
CA ALA A 24 20.65 10.82 18.95
C ALA A 24 20.54 10.24 17.53
N ALA A 25 21.50 9.40 17.13
CA ALA A 25 21.44 8.67 15.86
C ALA A 25 20.25 7.70 15.82
N GLY A 26 19.99 6.97 16.92
CA GLY A 26 18.83 6.09 17.05
C GLY A 26 17.52 6.83 16.88
N TYR A 27 17.34 7.96 17.57
CA TYR A 27 16.16 8.82 17.41
C TYR A 27 16.01 9.30 15.97
N ARG A 28 17.09 9.81 15.35
CA ARG A 28 17.07 10.25 13.95
C ARG A 28 16.63 9.13 13.02
N GLN A 29 17.15 7.92 13.21
CA GLN A 29 16.77 6.76 12.41
C GLN A 29 15.28 6.42 12.57
N THR A 30 14.76 6.41 13.80
CA THR A 30 13.34 6.17 14.06
C THR A 30 12.45 7.18 13.35
N VAL A 31 12.79 8.47 13.41
CA VAL A 31 12.03 9.53 12.72
C VAL A 31 12.08 9.33 11.20
N LEU A 32 13.25 9.07 10.63
CA LEU A 32 13.39 8.86 9.18
C LEU A 32 12.60 7.63 8.71
N THR A 33 12.61 6.54 9.49
CA THR A 33 11.81 5.34 9.19
C THR A 33 10.32 5.65 9.25
N ALA A 34 9.85 6.40 10.25
CA ALA A 34 8.44 6.79 10.33
C ALA A 34 8.00 7.66 9.13
N PHE A 35 8.82 8.63 8.72
CA PHE A 35 8.54 9.43 7.52
C PHE A 35 8.49 8.56 6.26
N GLN A 36 9.43 7.63 6.10
CA GLN A 36 9.43 6.71 4.97
C GLN A 36 8.15 5.86 4.93
N GLU A 37 7.73 5.29 6.06
CA GLU A 37 6.50 4.48 6.14
C GLU A 37 5.24 5.28 5.76
N VAL A 38 5.15 6.55 6.16
CA VAL A 38 4.02 7.42 5.79
C VAL A 38 4.00 7.67 4.28
N GLU A 39 5.15 8.05 3.70
CA GLU A 39 5.26 8.32 2.26
C GLU A 39 4.98 7.07 1.41
N ASP A 40 5.49 5.90 1.81
CA ASP A 40 5.23 4.63 1.13
C ASP A 40 3.72 4.30 1.10
N ASN A 41 3.02 4.51 2.22
CA ASN A 41 1.57 4.26 2.29
C ASN A 41 0.76 5.28 1.50
N LEU A 42 1.12 6.57 1.52
CA LEU A 42 0.48 7.60 0.70
C LEU A 42 0.67 7.34 -0.81
N ALA A 43 1.88 6.96 -1.21
CA ALA A 43 2.17 6.58 -2.59
C ALA A 43 1.36 5.35 -3.02
N SER A 44 1.28 4.33 -2.16
CA SER A 44 0.46 3.13 -2.39
C SER A 44 -1.01 3.47 -2.60
N LEU A 45 -1.61 4.29 -1.71
CA LEU A 45 -3.01 4.73 -1.84
C LEU A 45 -3.26 5.45 -3.16
N ARG A 46 -2.35 6.35 -3.57
CA ARG A 46 -2.46 7.09 -4.83
C ARG A 46 -2.43 6.16 -6.05
N ILE A 47 -1.49 5.21 -6.08
CA ILE A 47 -1.36 4.24 -7.18
C ILE A 47 -2.60 3.35 -7.25
N LEU A 48 -3.04 2.81 -6.10
CA LEU A 48 -4.23 1.97 -6.02
C LEU A 48 -5.50 2.70 -6.45
N GLN A 49 -5.60 4.01 -6.19
CA GLN A 49 -6.73 4.81 -6.66
C GLN A 49 -6.73 4.95 -8.18
N GLN A 50 -5.56 5.13 -8.81
CA GLN A 50 -5.46 5.16 -10.28
C GLN A 50 -5.79 3.79 -10.89
N GLU A 51 -5.29 2.71 -10.29
CA GLU A 51 -5.57 1.33 -10.70
C GLU A 51 -7.08 1.03 -10.59
N ALA A 52 -7.73 1.43 -9.48
CA ALA A 52 -9.18 1.28 -9.29
C ALA A 52 -9.99 2.01 -10.36
N SER A 53 -9.62 3.25 -10.71
CA SER A 53 -10.32 4.00 -11.77
C SER A 53 -10.24 3.28 -13.12
N LYS A 54 -9.12 2.63 -13.43
CA LYS A 54 -8.98 1.84 -14.66
C LYS A 54 -9.72 0.52 -14.60
N GLN A 55 -9.78 -0.10 -13.43
CA GLN A 55 -10.58 -1.30 -13.24
C GLN A 55 -12.09 -1.02 -13.36
N ASP A 56 -12.56 0.14 -12.90
CA ASP A 56 -13.96 0.56 -13.06
C ASP A 56 -14.33 0.71 -14.55
N GLU A 57 -13.43 1.30 -15.36
CA GLU A 57 -13.57 1.36 -16.82
C GLU A 57 -13.65 -0.05 -17.44
N ALA A 58 -12.81 -0.99 -16.97
CA ALA A 58 -12.78 -2.36 -17.45
C ALA A 58 -14.06 -3.14 -17.08
N VAL A 59 -14.59 -2.97 -15.86
CA VAL A 59 -15.87 -3.54 -15.43
C VAL A 59 -17.00 -3.03 -16.32
N ALA A 60 -17.09 -1.72 -16.53
CA ALA A 60 -18.12 -1.12 -17.38
C ALA A 60 -18.05 -1.65 -18.83
N SER A 61 -16.85 -1.79 -19.38
CA SER A 61 -16.64 -2.37 -20.70
C SER A 61 -17.09 -3.83 -20.76
N ALA A 62 -16.70 -4.66 -19.79
CA ALA A 62 -17.06 -6.07 -19.76
C ALA A 62 -18.57 -6.28 -19.59
N GLN A 63 -19.24 -5.46 -18.77
CA GLN A 63 -20.69 -5.48 -18.63
C GLN A 63 -21.41 -5.08 -19.93
N LYS A 64 -20.86 -4.09 -20.67
CA LYS A 64 -21.38 -3.72 -22.00
C LYS A 64 -21.24 -4.87 -23.01
N THR A 65 -20.11 -5.56 -23.03
CA THR A 65 -19.90 -6.74 -23.87
C THR A 65 -20.88 -7.85 -23.51
N LEU A 66 -21.05 -8.15 -22.21
CA LEU A 66 -22.03 -9.14 -21.76
C LEU A 66 -23.45 -8.82 -22.24
N LYS A 67 -23.86 -7.54 -22.14
CA LYS A 67 -25.16 -7.11 -22.66
C LYS A 67 -25.28 -7.35 -24.16
N LEU A 68 -24.25 -7.00 -24.93
CA LEU A 68 -24.22 -7.22 -26.38
C LEU A 68 -24.35 -8.71 -26.73
N GLU A 69 -23.57 -9.59 -26.08
CA GLU A 69 -23.63 -11.03 -26.33
C GLU A 69 -25.00 -11.62 -25.96
N LEU A 70 -25.62 -11.15 -24.87
CA LEU A 70 -26.99 -11.54 -24.51
C LEU A 70 -28.01 -11.12 -25.57
N ASP A 71 -27.89 -9.91 -26.11
CA ASP A 71 -28.79 -9.43 -27.15
C ASP A 71 -28.59 -10.21 -28.46
N GLN A 72 -27.34 -10.48 -28.85
CA GLN A 72 -27.00 -11.32 -30.01
C GLN A 72 -27.51 -12.76 -29.87
N TYR A 73 -27.37 -13.36 -28.68
CA TYR A 73 -27.89 -14.69 -28.40
C TYR A 73 -29.42 -14.74 -28.54
N ARG A 74 -30.13 -13.71 -28.04
CA ARG A 74 -31.60 -13.60 -28.15
C ARG A 74 -32.09 -13.51 -29.59
N ILE A 75 -31.34 -12.84 -30.47
CA ILE A 75 -31.65 -12.77 -31.91
C ILE A 75 -31.03 -13.93 -32.72
N GLY A 76 -30.35 -14.87 -32.05
CA GLY A 76 -29.80 -16.07 -32.66
C GLY A 76 -28.53 -15.87 -33.48
N THR A 77 -27.82 -14.75 -33.33
CA THR A 77 -26.61 -14.46 -34.12
C THR A 77 -25.33 -15.01 -33.49
N VAL A 78 -25.35 -15.40 -32.22
CA VAL A 78 -24.25 -16.07 -31.51
C VAL A 78 -24.78 -17.23 -30.66
N GLY A 79 -23.90 -18.15 -30.27
CA GLY A 79 -24.22 -19.21 -29.34
C GLY A 79 -24.29 -18.73 -27.89
N TYR A 80 -24.68 -19.63 -26.99
CA TYR A 80 -24.68 -19.33 -25.55
C TYR A 80 -23.26 -19.37 -24.94
N LEU A 81 -22.29 -19.97 -25.63
CA LEU A 81 -20.91 -20.04 -25.19
C LEU A 81 -20.28 -18.64 -25.12
N GLU A 82 -20.60 -17.78 -26.08
CA GLU A 82 -20.17 -16.38 -26.15
C GLU A 82 -20.69 -15.60 -24.95
N VAL A 83 -21.95 -15.81 -24.57
CA VAL A 83 -22.55 -15.23 -23.35
C VAL A 83 -21.80 -15.67 -22.11
N VAL A 84 -21.56 -16.98 -21.94
CA VAL A 84 -20.83 -17.51 -20.77
C VAL A 84 -19.39 -16.98 -20.72
N THR A 85 -18.74 -16.84 -21.87
CA THR A 85 -17.40 -16.26 -21.97
C THR A 85 -17.41 -14.80 -21.51
N ALA A 86 -18.36 -14.00 -21.98
CA ALA A 86 -18.52 -12.61 -21.55
C ALA A 86 -18.86 -12.48 -20.06
N GLN A 87 -19.70 -13.38 -19.51
CA GLN A 87 -19.99 -13.43 -18.07
C GLN A 87 -18.72 -13.72 -17.26
N SER A 88 -17.90 -14.67 -17.70
CA SER A 88 -16.63 -15.00 -17.05
C SER A 88 -15.69 -13.80 -17.01
N THR A 89 -15.57 -13.07 -18.13
CA THR A 89 -14.77 -11.84 -18.20
C THR A 89 -15.33 -10.73 -17.30
N ALA A 90 -16.65 -10.53 -17.26
CA ALA A 90 -17.27 -9.55 -16.37
C ALA A 90 -17.00 -9.88 -14.90
N LEU A 91 -17.22 -11.13 -14.50
CA LEU A 91 -16.97 -11.60 -13.13
C LEU A 91 -15.50 -11.48 -12.74
N ALA A 92 -14.56 -11.78 -13.64
CA ALA A 92 -13.14 -11.62 -13.39
C ALA A 92 -12.78 -10.14 -13.12
N ASN A 93 -13.32 -9.22 -13.92
CA ASN A 93 -13.11 -7.79 -13.72
C ASN A 93 -13.72 -7.27 -12.40
N GLU A 94 -14.92 -7.74 -12.04
CA GLU A 94 -15.57 -7.38 -10.78
C GLU A 94 -14.76 -7.89 -9.57
N ARG A 95 -14.20 -9.10 -9.64
CA ARG A 95 -13.31 -9.64 -8.61
C ARG A 95 -12.05 -8.81 -8.44
N THR A 96 -11.42 -8.39 -9.54
CA THR A 96 -10.26 -7.49 -9.49
C THR A 96 -10.61 -6.14 -8.85
N ALA A 97 -11.80 -5.59 -9.14
CA ALA A 97 -12.26 -4.34 -8.52
C ALA A 97 -12.41 -4.49 -6.98
N VAL A 98 -12.99 -5.61 -6.53
CA VAL A 98 -13.10 -5.93 -5.10
C VAL A 98 -11.72 -6.10 -4.45
N ASP A 99 -10.78 -6.76 -5.14
CA ASP A 99 -9.42 -6.92 -4.65
C ASP A 99 -8.69 -5.57 -4.47
N LEU A 100 -8.88 -4.66 -5.42
CA LEU A 100 -8.35 -3.29 -5.33
C LEU A 100 -8.96 -2.50 -4.18
N ALA A 101 -10.27 -2.63 -3.95
CA ALA A 101 -10.92 -2.01 -2.81
C ALA A 101 -10.33 -2.53 -1.48
N ARG A 102 -10.11 -3.84 -1.36
CA ARG A 102 -9.45 -4.45 -0.20
C ARG A 102 -8.03 -3.92 -0.01
N ARG A 103 -7.19 -3.91 -1.06
CA ARG A 103 -5.82 -3.37 -1.00
C ARG A 103 -5.78 -1.90 -0.56
N ARG A 104 -6.76 -1.10 -0.98
CA ARG A 104 -6.90 0.31 -0.55
C ARG A 104 -7.26 0.44 0.94
N MET A 105 -8.13 -0.44 1.44
CA MET A 105 -8.41 -0.50 2.88
C MET A 105 -7.16 -0.90 3.67
N ASP A 106 -6.43 -1.92 3.23
CA ASP A 106 -5.18 -2.36 3.86
C ASP A 106 -4.16 -1.20 3.93
N ALA A 107 -3.94 -0.50 2.81
CA ALA A 107 -3.05 0.66 2.75
C ALA A 107 -3.51 1.83 3.66
N SER A 108 -4.82 2.03 3.80
CA SER A 108 -5.38 3.05 4.70
C SER A 108 -5.11 2.70 6.16
N VAL A 109 -5.26 1.43 6.55
CA VAL A 109 -4.96 0.95 7.91
C VAL A 109 -3.47 1.07 8.21
N LEU A 110 -2.60 0.75 7.26
CA LEU A 110 -1.15 0.92 7.39
C LEU A 110 -0.76 2.39 7.55
N LEU A 111 -1.39 3.31 6.81
CA LEU A 111 -1.17 4.74 6.97
C LEU A 111 -1.57 5.21 8.38
N VAL A 112 -2.75 4.81 8.88
CA VAL A 112 -3.16 5.13 10.25
C VAL A 112 -2.14 4.63 11.27
N LYS A 113 -1.62 3.41 11.08
CA LYS A 113 -0.55 2.87 11.94
C LYS A 113 0.73 3.70 11.86
N ALA A 114 1.18 4.06 10.66
CA ALA A 114 2.42 4.82 10.45
C ALA A 114 2.35 6.24 11.04
N LEU A 115 1.16 6.84 11.05
CA LEU A 115 0.92 8.16 11.68
C LEU A 115 0.86 8.10 13.21
N GLY A 116 1.05 6.93 13.82
CA GLY A 116 1.01 6.76 15.26
C GLY A 116 -0.33 6.25 15.78
N GLY A 117 -1.16 5.60 14.97
CA GLY A 117 -2.35 4.86 15.42
C GLY A 117 -3.42 5.69 16.13
N ILE A 118 -4.31 4.99 16.84
CA ILE A 118 -5.28 5.56 17.78
C ILE A 118 -4.76 5.18 19.19
N TRP A 119 -3.67 5.81 19.65
CA TRP A 119 -3.17 5.62 21.02
C TRP A 119 -3.42 6.87 21.85
#